data_AF-A0A497UYX2-F1
#
_entry.id   AF-A0A497UYX2-F1
#
_cell.length_a   1.000
_cell.length_b   1.000
_cell.length_c   1.000
_cell.angle_alpha   90.00
_cell.angle_beta   90.00
_cell.angle_gamma   90.00
#
_symmetry.space_group_name_H-M   'P 1'
#
loop_
_entity.id
_entity.type
_entity.pdbx_description
1 polymer ?
#
loop_
_entity_poly.entity_id
_entity_poly.type
_entity_poly.pdbx_seq_one_letter_code
_entity_poly.pdbx_strand_id
1 'polypeptide(L)'
;MKKTVFILFAISFLLLSCDKENLETQNTNGVLKDDKRINNQKRIIDNKLSDFITECIALNNQILTILEESNSDIKSTSQNLDDIKDEAELLRYFEKLKISKPDKLVRLTKELSIQTEIFYQDNKEFYEIPEADRFEIIMQEIDSQLNYEAHTSAKRTCKEQWAIDDARCERTFWIGVSFAAASGFVSFGWSTVIGYAAVQANMIVCKADANADYEACIRK
;
A
#
# COMPACT_ATOMS: atom_id res chain seq x y z
N MET A 1 -34.11 -7.72 -13.77
CA MET A 1 -33.00 -8.29 -12.96
C MET A 1 -31.69 -8.07 -13.70
N LYS A 2 -30.91 -7.05 -13.33
CA LYS A 2 -29.60 -6.78 -13.91
C LYS A 2 -28.55 -7.38 -12.97
N LYS A 3 -27.76 -8.33 -13.50
CA LYS A 3 -26.65 -8.96 -12.79
C LYS A 3 -25.49 -7.97 -12.74
N THR A 4 -25.21 -7.42 -11.56
CA THR A 4 -23.98 -6.70 -11.27
C THR A 4 -22.86 -7.73 -11.17
N VAL A 5 -21.90 -7.64 -12.10
CA VAL A 5 -20.65 -8.38 -12.04
C VAL A 5 -19.83 -7.73 -10.91
N PHE A 6 -19.74 -8.41 -9.78
CA PHE A 6 -18.81 -8.10 -8.70
C PHE A 6 -17.38 -8.27 -9.24
N ILE A 7 -16.65 -7.16 -9.36
CA ILE A 7 -15.21 -7.17 -9.64
C ILE A 7 -14.52 -7.50 -8.31
N LEU A 8 -14.46 -8.80 -8.03
CA LEU A 8 -13.72 -9.41 -6.93
C LEU A 8 -12.45 -10.02 -7.52
N PHE A 9 -11.41 -9.21 -7.76
CA PHE A 9 -10.10 -9.75 -8.17
C PHE A 9 -8.88 -9.04 -7.60
N ALA A 10 -9.03 -7.91 -6.89
CA ALA A 10 -7.88 -7.20 -6.32
C ALA A 10 -7.43 -7.74 -4.94
N ILE A 11 -8.28 -8.50 -4.23
CA ILE A 11 -7.99 -8.93 -2.85
C ILE A 11 -7.24 -10.29 -2.81
N SER A 12 -7.39 -11.16 -3.82
CA SER A 12 -6.73 -12.48 -3.81
C SER A 12 -5.21 -12.44 -4.02
N PHE A 13 -4.64 -11.33 -4.51
CA PHE A 13 -3.19 -11.22 -4.67
C PHE A 13 -2.46 -10.76 -3.39
N LEU A 14 -3.17 -10.15 -2.43
CA LEU A 14 -2.57 -9.68 -1.18
C LEU A 14 -2.42 -10.78 -0.11
N LEU A 15 -3.07 -11.93 -0.30
CA LEU A 15 -3.00 -13.08 0.62
C LEU A 15 -1.93 -14.12 0.23
N LEU A 16 -1.19 -13.93 -0.87
CA LEU A 16 -0.16 -14.89 -1.34
C LEU A 16 1.26 -14.56 -0.89
N SER A 17 1.52 -13.44 -0.21
CA SER A 17 2.87 -13.13 0.31
C SER A 17 3.20 -13.81 1.64
N CYS A 18 2.71 -15.03 1.86
CA CYS A 18 3.14 -15.85 2.99
C CYS A 18 3.31 -17.34 2.65
N ASP A 19 3.67 -17.67 1.41
CA ASP A 19 4.25 -18.99 1.10
C ASP A 19 5.74 -18.88 0.79
N LYS A 20 6.54 -19.63 1.57
CA LYS A 20 7.96 -19.85 1.31
C LYS A 20 8.08 -20.75 0.09
N GLU A 21 8.28 -20.16 -1.09
CA GLU A 21 8.61 -20.94 -2.27
C GLU A 21 10.12 -20.90 -2.56
N ASN A 22 10.71 -22.10 -2.60
CA ASN A 22 12.04 -22.38 -3.11
C ASN A 22 12.15 -21.89 -4.56
N LEU A 23 12.91 -20.83 -4.80
CA LEU A 23 13.33 -20.46 -6.15
C LEU A 23 14.52 -21.34 -6.57
N GLU A 24 14.21 -22.43 -7.27
CA GLU A 24 15.19 -23.01 -8.18
C GLU A 24 15.56 -21.96 -9.24
N THR A 25 16.83 -21.59 -9.26
CA THR A 25 17.47 -20.74 -10.27
C THR A 25 17.22 -21.27 -11.68
N GLN A 26 16.27 -20.66 -12.40
CA GLN A 26 16.28 -20.70 -13.86
C GLN A 26 17.12 -19.53 -14.39
N ASN A 27 18.20 -19.94 -15.05
CA ASN A 27 19.18 -19.12 -15.70
C ASN A 27 18.59 -18.57 -17.02
N THR A 28 18.25 -17.28 -17.06
CA THR A 28 17.85 -16.59 -18.30
C THR A 28 18.79 -15.43 -18.59
N ASN A 29 19.77 -15.71 -19.45
CA ASN A 29 20.43 -14.69 -20.25
C ASN A 29 19.38 -14.04 -21.16
N GLY A 30 18.86 -12.89 -20.76
CA GLY A 30 17.79 -12.15 -21.45
C GLY A 30 18.05 -10.65 -21.49
N VAL A 31 19.07 -10.24 -22.24
CA VAL A 31 19.18 -9.00 -23.03
C VAL A 31 18.48 -7.73 -22.50
N LEU A 32 19.27 -6.93 -21.77
CA LEU A 32 19.33 -5.45 -21.61
C LEU A 32 18.66 -4.56 -22.68
N LYS A 33 17.34 -4.68 -22.92
CA LYS A 33 16.60 -3.81 -23.86
C LYS A 33 15.53 -2.91 -23.22
N ASP A 34 15.11 -3.15 -21.98
CA ASP A 34 14.00 -2.41 -21.36
C ASP A 34 14.38 -1.07 -20.69
N ASP A 35 15.60 -0.95 -20.18
CA ASP A 35 16.02 0.25 -19.42
C ASP A 35 15.92 1.57 -20.20
N LYS A 36 16.08 1.54 -21.53
CA LYS A 36 16.10 2.76 -22.34
C LYS A 36 14.71 3.30 -22.68
N ARG A 37 13.68 2.45 -22.71
CA ARG A 37 12.31 2.86 -23.04
C ARG A 37 11.64 3.51 -21.82
N ILE A 38 11.86 2.91 -20.65
CA ILE A 38 11.43 3.43 -19.34
C ILE A 38 12.10 4.80 -19.08
N ASN A 39 13.41 4.93 -19.29
CA ASN A 39 14.14 6.18 -19.05
C ASN A 39 13.70 7.38 -19.92
N ASN A 40 13.20 7.15 -21.14
CA ASN A 40 12.69 8.23 -21.99
C ASN A 40 11.23 8.59 -21.69
N GLN A 41 10.42 7.67 -21.17
CA GLN A 41 9.06 7.95 -20.69
C GLN A 41 9.05 8.62 -19.31
N LYS A 42 10.03 8.31 -18.46
CA LYS A 42 10.25 8.92 -17.13
C LYS A 42 10.33 10.46 -17.20
N ARG A 43 11.05 10.99 -18.18
CA ARG A 43 11.36 12.42 -18.34
C ARG A 43 10.18 13.36 -18.64
N ILE A 44 8.99 12.84 -18.97
CA ILE A 44 7.80 13.66 -19.29
C ILE A 44 6.89 13.85 -18.06
N ILE A 45 7.06 13.01 -17.03
CA ILE A 45 6.08 12.81 -15.94
C ILE A 45 6.72 13.04 -14.55
N ASP A 46 8.03 13.37 -14.51
CA ASP A 46 8.81 13.32 -13.28
C ASP A 46 8.32 14.26 -12.17
N ASN A 47 8.09 15.56 -12.44
CA ASN A 47 7.77 16.48 -11.33
C ASN A 47 6.38 16.25 -10.72
N LYS A 48 5.35 16.04 -11.56
CA LYS A 48 3.97 15.86 -11.07
C LYS A 48 3.78 14.51 -10.36
N LEU A 49 4.44 13.46 -10.84
CA LEU A 49 4.44 12.16 -10.17
C LEU A 49 5.20 12.26 -8.85
N SER A 50 6.39 12.86 -8.85
CA SER A 50 7.19 13.01 -7.64
C SER A 50 6.43 13.78 -6.55
N ASP A 51 5.79 14.90 -6.90
CA ASP A 51 4.96 15.70 -5.99
C ASP A 51 3.78 14.89 -5.43
N PHE A 52 3.07 14.13 -6.29
CA PHE A 52 1.99 13.25 -5.87
C PHE A 52 2.47 12.18 -4.87
N ILE A 53 3.61 11.54 -5.14
CA ILE A 53 4.18 10.53 -4.26
C ILE A 53 4.66 11.14 -2.95
N THR A 54 5.26 12.32 -2.98
CA THR A 54 5.65 13.06 -1.77
C THR A 54 4.44 13.36 -0.89
N GLU A 55 3.32 13.81 -1.45
CA GLU A 55 2.10 14.06 -0.69
C GLU A 55 1.51 12.76 -0.12
N CYS A 56 1.48 11.69 -0.92
CA CYS A 56 1.04 10.38 -0.43
C CYS A 56 1.90 9.89 0.75
N ILE A 57 3.22 10.07 0.67
CA ILE A 57 4.16 9.70 1.75
C ILE A 57 3.91 10.55 2.98
N ALA A 58 3.69 11.86 2.84
CA ALA A 58 3.37 12.75 3.95
C ALA A 58 2.07 12.35 4.66
N LEU A 59 1.04 11.98 3.89
CA LEU A 59 -0.21 11.44 4.42
C LEU A 59 0.00 10.10 5.14
N ASN A 60 0.76 9.19 4.53
CA ASN A 60 1.07 7.89 5.15
C ASN A 60 1.85 8.05 6.46
N ASN A 61 2.81 8.97 6.53
CA ASN A 61 3.54 9.25 7.77
C ASN A 61 2.61 9.72 8.90
N GLN A 62 1.61 10.54 8.58
CA GLN A 62 0.58 10.93 9.55
C GLN A 62 -0.32 9.76 9.97
N ILE A 63 -0.61 8.83 9.05
CA ILE A 63 -1.33 7.59 9.35
C ILE A 63 -0.49 6.75 10.30
N LEU A 64 0.78 6.49 9.98
CA LEU A 64 1.70 5.70 10.80
C LEU A 64 1.78 6.24 12.24
N THR A 65 1.88 7.56 12.43
CA THR A 65 1.85 8.16 13.77
C THR A 65 0.58 7.80 14.56
N ILE A 66 -0.60 7.80 13.91
CA ILE A 66 -1.85 7.40 14.58
C ILE A 66 -1.81 5.91 14.96
N LEU A 67 -1.22 5.07 14.11
CA LEU A 67 -1.13 3.63 14.34
C LEU A 67 -0.16 3.29 15.47
N GLU A 68 1.00 3.95 15.51
CA GLU A 68 1.97 3.83 16.60
C GLU A 68 1.38 4.22 17.95
N GLU A 69 0.55 5.27 17.99
CA GLU A 69 -0.21 5.66 19.19
C GLU A 69 -1.29 4.63 19.60
N SER A 70 -1.70 3.74 18.70
CA SER A 70 -2.78 2.74 18.91
C SER A 70 -2.24 1.35 19.30
N ASN A 71 -0.93 1.15 19.32
CA ASN A 71 -0.23 -0.13 19.16
C ASN A 71 -0.34 -1.13 20.34
N SER A 72 -1.18 -0.91 21.35
CA SER A 72 -1.31 -1.81 22.50
C SER A 72 -2.53 -2.74 22.46
N ASP A 73 -3.44 -2.59 21.50
CA ASP A 73 -4.79 -3.17 21.66
C ASP A 73 -5.51 -3.59 20.36
N ILE A 74 -4.85 -3.44 19.20
CA ILE A 74 -5.40 -3.80 17.89
C ILE A 74 -5.47 -5.32 17.80
N LYS A 75 -6.66 -5.88 17.95
CA LYS A 75 -6.93 -7.29 17.65
C LYS A 75 -7.18 -7.43 16.15
N SER A 76 -6.57 -8.43 15.52
CA SER A 76 -6.90 -8.81 14.14
C SER A 76 -8.41 -9.09 14.06
N THR A 77 -9.15 -8.10 13.61
CA THR A 77 -10.60 -8.20 13.50
C THR A 77 -10.88 -8.49 12.04
N SER A 78 -11.36 -9.71 11.76
CA SER A 78 -11.71 -10.18 10.42
C SER A 78 -13.00 -9.54 9.86
N GLN A 79 -13.31 -8.31 10.25
CA GLN A 79 -14.46 -7.62 9.67
C GLN A 79 -14.16 -7.33 8.20
N ASN A 80 -14.96 -7.93 7.34
CA ASN A 80 -14.88 -7.72 5.90
C ASN A 80 -15.12 -6.24 5.61
N LEU A 81 -14.12 -5.59 5.04
CA LEU A 81 -14.21 -4.21 4.54
C LEU A 81 -15.28 -4.08 3.44
N ASP A 82 -15.71 -5.20 2.85
CA ASP A 82 -16.77 -5.32 1.84
C ASP A 82 -18.14 -4.79 2.32
N ASP A 83 -18.38 -4.74 3.63
CA ASP A 83 -19.63 -4.24 4.20
C ASP A 83 -19.65 -2.72 4.39
N ILE A 84 -18.50 -2.04 4.27
CA ILE A 84 -18.36 -0.60 4.45
C ILE A 84 -18.80 0.10 3.17
N LYS A 85 -19.70 1.09 3.28
CA LYS A 85 -20.29 1.82 2.15
C LYS A 85 -20.09 3.32 2.22
N ASP A 86 -19.86 3.83 3.43
CA ASP A 86 -19.78 5.25 3.70
C ASP A 86 -18.83 5.60 4.85
N GLU A 87 -18.71 6.89 5.11
CA GLU A 87 -17.88 7.45 6.18
C GLU A 87 -18.19 6.89 7.56
N ALA A 88 -19.48 6.77 7.88
CA ALA A 88 -19.94 6.38 9.21
C ALA A 88 -19.68 4.90 9.46
N GLU A 89 -19.77 4.05 8.43
CA GLU A 89 -19.36 2.65 8.52
C GLU A 89 -17.84 2.50 8.63
N LEU A 90 -17.07 3.32 7.91
CA LEU A 90 -15.61 3.30 7.99
C LEU A 90 -15.09 3.78 9.36
N LEU A 91 -15.69 4.83 9.91
CA LEU A 91 -15.38 5.32 11.25
C LEU A 91 -15.63 4.22 12.29
N ARG A 92 -16.82 3.60 12.26
CA ARG A 92 -17.18 2.50 13.17
C ARG A 92 -16.24 1.31 13.03
N TYR A 93 -15.71 1.05 11.84
CA TYR A 93 -14.70 0.01 11.64
C TYR A 93 -13.38 0.34 12.37
N PHE A 94 -12.84 1.55 12.20
CA PHE A 94 -11.62 1.97 12.90
C PHE A 94 -11.79 2.09 14.42
N GLU A 95 -12.98 2.49 14.90
CA GLU A 95 -13.31 2.46 16.33
C GLU A 95 -13.27 1.03 16.90
N LYS A 96 -13.80 0.04 16.16
CA LYS A 96 -13.75 -1.38 16.58
C LYS A 96 -12.33 -1.94 16.60
N LEU A 97 -11.47 -1.47 15.70
CA LEU A 97 -10.04 -1.76 15.72
C LEU A 97 -9.30 -1.05 16.86
N LYS A 98 -10.00 -0.24 17.68
CA LYS A 98 -9.44 0.56 18.77
C LYS A 98 -8.35 1.54 18.31
N ILE A 99 -8.49 2.09 17.11
CA ILE A 99 -7.60 3.16 16.64
C ILE A 99 -7.82 4.40 17.54
N SER A 100 -6.72 5.03 17.98
CA SER A 100 -6.74 6.15 18.94
C SER A 100 -7.47 7.39 18.43
N LYS A 101 -7.35 7.67 17.12
CA LYS A 101 -7.90 8.85 16.44
C LYS A 101 -8.63 8.43 15.16
N PRO A 102 -9.74 7.68 15.25
CA PRO A 102 -10.36 7.03 14.10
C PRO A 102 -10.93 8.06 13.11
N ASP A 103 -11.51 9.18 13.57
CA ASP A 103 -11.95 10.28 12.69
C ASP A 103 -10.80 10.89 11.87
N LYS A 104 -9.64 11.06 12.51
CA LYS A 104 -8.46 11.59 11.83
C LYS A 104 -7.97 10.60 10.77
N LEU A 105 -7.99 9.31 11.07
CA LEU A 105 -7.63 8.26 10.11
C LEU A 105 -8.58 8.26 8.91
N VAL A 106 -9.90 8.28 9.13
CA VAL A 106 -10.90 8.41 8.05
C VAL A 106 -10.60 9.62 7.16
N ARG A 107 -10.32 10.78 7.76
CA ARG A 107 -9.99 11.99 7.01
C ARG A 107 -8.72 11.82 6.16
N LEU A 108 -7.65 11.26 6.71
CA LEU A 108 -6.41 11.03 5.97
C LEU A 108 -6.60 10.02 4.82
N THR A 109 -7.43 8.99 5.03
CA THR A 109 -7.80 8.03 3.97
C THR A 109 -8.57 8.68 2.83
N LYS A 110 -9.50 9.59 3.15
CA LYS A 110 -10.20 10.39 2.14
C LYS A 110 -9.24 11.30 1.39
N GLU A 111 -8.30 11.93 2.09
CA GLU A 111 -7.29 12.80 1.48
C GLU A 111 -6.42 12.03 0.49
N LEU A 112 -5.95 10.82 0.83
CA LEU A 112 -5.24 9.94 -0.13
C LEU A 112 -6.06 9.67 -1.40
N SER A 113 -7.37 9.41 -1.25
CA SER A 113 -8.27 9.24 -2.39
C SER A 113 -8.39 10.50 -3.23
N ILE A 114 -8.48 11.66 -2.61
CA ILE A 114 -8.57 12.97 -3.28
C ILE A 114 -7.27 13.29 -4.03
N GLN A 115 -6.11 13.06 -3.41
CA GLN A 115 -4.81 13.28 -4.08
C GLN A 115 -4.67 12.39 -5.31
N THR A 116 -5.16 11.15 -5.24
CA THR A 116 -5.16 10.23 -6.38
C THR A 116 -6.12 10.68 -7.48
N GLU A 117 -7.28 11.22 -7.11
CA GLU A 117 -8.21 11.83 -8.06
C GLU A 117 -7.58 13.03 -8.77
N ILE A 118 -6.99 13.95 -8.01
CA ILE A 118 -6.31 15.14 -8.56
C ILE A 118 -5.21 14.71 -9.53
N PHE A 119 -4.36 13.76 -9.13
CA PHE A 119 -3.32 13.23 -10.01
C PHE A 119 -3.90 12.65 -11.30
N TYR A 120 -5.01 11.89 -11.22
CA TYR A 120 -5.69 11.38 -12.40
C TYR A 120 -6.30 12.47 -13.31
N GLN A 121 -6.85 13.54 -12.74
CA GLN A 121 -7.41 14.63 -13.53
C GLN A 121 -6.31 15.45 -14.23
N ASP A 122 -5.21 15.72 -13.54
CA ASP A 122 -4.15 16.62 -13.99
C ASP A 122 -3.09 15.96 -14.89
N ASN A 123 -3.17 14.63 -15.07
CA ASN A 123 -2.19 13.82 -15.80
C ASN A 123 -2.85 12.80 -16.73
N LYS A 124 -3.85 13.19 -17.52
CA LYS A 124 -4.56 12.26 -18.43
C LYS A 124 -3.61 11.51 -19.36
N GLU A 125 -2.55 12.16 -19.82
CA GLU A 125 -1.51 11.58 -20.66
C GLU A 125 -0.78 10.41 -19.98
N PHE A 126 -0.62 10.43 -18.65
CA PHE A 126 -0.02 9.31 -17.91
C PHE A 126 -0.87 8.06 -18.05
N TYR A 127 -2.20 8.21 -18.10
CA TYR A 127 -3.15 7.10 -18.21
C TYR A 127 -3.30 6.53 -19.64
N GLU A 128 -2.60 7.09 -20.62
CA GLU A 128 -2.46 6.50 -21.97
C GLU A 128 -1.42 5.36 -21.99
N ILE A 129 -0.50 5.33 -21.02
CA ILE A 129 0.49 4.28 -20.81
C ILE A 129 -0.21 3.01 -20.30
N PRO A 130 0.19 1.77 -20.67
CA PRO A 130 -0.38 0.55 -20.09
C PRO A 130 -0.35 0.52 -18.56
N GLU A 131 -1.37 -0.05 -17.93
CA GLU A 131 -1.51 -0.07 -16.46
C GLU A 131 -0.32 -0.69 -15.73
N ALA A 132 0.23 -1.79 -16.26
CA ALA A 132 1.41 -2.45 -15.69
C ALA A 132 2.63 -1.52 -15.67
N ASP A 133 2.86 -0.78 -16.76
CA ASP A 133 3.97 0.16 -16.86
C ASP A 133 3.74 1.37 -15.92
N ARG A 134 2.50 1.85 -15.78
CA ARG A 134 2.15 2.91 -14.82
C ARG A 134 2.42 2.49 -13.38
N PHE A 135 2.00 1.27 -13.05
CA PHE A 135 2.24 0.68 -11.74
C PHE A 135 3.74 0.59 -11.44
N GLU A 136 4.54 0.11 -12.40
CA GLU A 136 5.99 0.04 -12.24
C GLU A 136 6.61 1.43 -12.06
N ILE A 137 6.22 2.42 -12.87
CA ILE A 137 6.70 3.81 -12.76
C ILE A 137 6.39 4.40 -11.37
N ILE A 138 5.16 4.21 -10.88
CA ILE A 138 4.75 4.67 -9.55
C ILE A 138 5.57 3.98 -8.45
N MET A 139 5.70 2.65 -8.52
CA MET A 139 6.48 1.87 -7.55
C MET A 139 7.96 2.28 -7.54
N GLN A 140 8.57 2.54 -8.71
CA GLN A 140 9.94 3.01 -8.81
C GLN A 140 10.13 4.38 -8.16
N GLU A 141 9.17 5.29 -8.31
CA GLU A 141 9.22 6.61 -7.66
C GLU A 141 9.09 6.46 -6.13
N ILE A 142 8.18 5.62 -5.66
CA ILE A 142 8.03 5.32 -4.22
C ILE A 142 9.32 4.73 -3.65
N ASP A 143 9.88 3.70 -4.30
CA ASP A 143 11.12 3.06 -3.85
C ASP A 143 12.29 4.08 -3.83
N SER A 144 12.33 5.00 -4.81
CA SER A 144 13.31 6.09 -4.86
C SER A 144 13.17 7.09 -3.72
N GLN A 145 11.95 7.43 -3.31
CA GLN A 145 11.70 8.39 -2.22
C GLN A 145 11.84 7.76 -0.83
N LEU A 146 11.49 6.49 -0.67
CA LEU A 146 11.52 5.78 0.61
C LEU A 146 12.85 5.07 0.88
N ASN A 147 13.71 4.92 -0.12
CA ASN A 147 15.02 4.27 -0.02
C ASN A 147 14.95 2.91 0.68
N TYR A 148 14.03 2.04 0.26
CA TYR A 148 13.92 0.69 0.81
C TYR A 148 15.21 -0.10 0.55
N GLU A 149 16.04 -0.28 1.57
CA GLU A 149 17.24 -1.10 1.46
C GLU A 149 16.89 -2.60 1.39
N ALA A 150 17.46 -3.30 0.41
CA ALA A 150 17.37 -4.75 0.32
C ALA A 150 18.23 -5.41 1.41
N HIS A 151 17.62 -5.73 2.55
CA HIS A 151 18.33 -6.37 3.66
C HIS A 151 18.55 -7.87 3.41
N THR A 152 19.66 -8.24 2.77
CA THR A 152 20.14 -9.63 2.69
C THR A 152 21.18 -9.90 3.79
N SER A 153 20.79 -10.57 4.87
CA SER A 153 21.74 -11.11 5.84
C SER A 153 21.24 -12.42 6.46
N ALA A 154 22.14 -13.38 6.63
CA ALA A 154 21.86 -14.77 7.02
C ALA A 154 21.85 -15.03 8.54
N LYS A 155 21.97 -14.00 9.38
CA LYS A 155 21.64 -14.02 10.82
C LYS A 155 21.22 -12.61 11.22
N ARG A 156 20.09 -12.49 11.92
CA ARG A 156 19.50 -11.21 12.31
C ARG A 156 19.16 -11.21 13.78
N THR A 157 19.34 -10.08 14.44
CA THR A 157 18.81 -9.83 15.79
C THR A 157 17.28 -9.70 15.73
N CYS A 158 16.59 -9.88 16.87
CA CYS A 158 15.14 -9.65 16.95
C CYS A 158 14.76 -8.25 16.44
N LYS A 159 15.57 -7.24 16.77
CA LYS A 159 15.35 -5.85 16.35
C LYS A 159 15.53 -5.65 14.84
N GLU A 160 16.53 -6.29 14.24
CA GLU A 160 16.74 -6.25 12.79
C GLU A 160 15.60 -6.96 12.04
N GLN A 161 15.12 -8.09 12.57
CA GLN A 161 14.00 -8.80 11.97
C GLN A 161 12.70 -7.98 12.05
N TRP A 162 12.44 -7.35 13.20
CA TRP A 162 11.32 -6.43 13.37
C TRP A 162 11.36 -5.28 12.36
N ALA A 163 12.49 -4.60 12.20
CA ALA A 163 12.62 -3.49 11.25
C ALA A 163 12.35 -3.93 9.80
N ILE A 164 12.75 -5.16 9.43
CA ILE A 164 12.47 -5.72 8.11
C ILE A 164 10.99 -6.01 7.92
N ASP A 165 10.34 -6.61 8.91
CA ASP A 165 8.92 -6.95 8.81
C ASP A 165 8.06 -5.69 8.82
N ASP A 166 8.43 -4.69 9.62
CA ASP A 166 7.82 -3.36 9.61
C ASP A 166 7.90 -2.68 8.23
N ALA A 167 9.09 -2.68 7.61
CA ALA A 167 9.28 -2.14 6.27
C ALA A 167 8.49 -2.92 5.19
N ARG A 168 8.32 -4.25 5.35
CA ARG A 168 7.50 -5.07 4.44
C ARG A 168 6.01 -4.76 4.57
N CYS A 169 5.53 -4.46 5.77
CA CYS A 169 4.15 -4.02 5.98
C CYS A 169 3.88 -2.71 5.22
N GLU A 170 4.79 -1.75 5.31
CA GLU A 170 4.68 -0.49 4.57
C GLU A 170 4.79 -0.70 3.06
N ARG A 171 5.72 -1.52 2.59
CA ARG A 171 5.83 -1.85 1.16
C ARG A 171 4.54 -2.45 0.61
N THR A 172 3.87 -3.32 1.38
CA THR A 172 2.59 -3.92 0.99
C THR A 172 1.49 -2.87 0.87
N PHE A 173 1.47 -1.89 1.78
CA PHE A 173 0.60 -0.72 1.66
C PHE A 173 0.87 0.05 0.36
N TRP A 174 2.14 0.34 0.06
CA TRP A 174 2.53 1.07 -1.14
C TRP A 174 2.20 0.36 -2.45
N ILE A 175 2.30 -0.97 -2.48
CA ILE A 175 1.81 -1.77 -3.61
C ILE A 175 0.31 -1.52 -3.83
N GLY A 176 -0.48 -1.53 -2.76
CA GLY A 176 -1.91 -1.26 -2.81
C GLY A 176 -2.24 0.16 -3.29
N VAL A 177 -1.52 1.16 -2.77
CA VAL A 177 -1.67 2.56 -3.21
C VAL A 177 -1.31 2.72 -4.68
N SER A 178 -0.22 2.09 -5.12
CA SER A 178 0.25 2.14 -6.49
C SER A 178 -0.72 1.51 -7.46
N PHE A 179 -1.34 0.39 -7.06
CA PHE A 179 -2.39 -0.24 -7.87
C PHE A 179 -3.60 0.68 -8.02
N ALA A 180 -4.07 1.30 -6.92
CA ALA A 180 -5.17 2.25 -6.97
C ALA A 180 -4.86 3.45 -7.87
N ALA A 181 -3.67 4.05 -7.72
CA ALA A 181 -3.22 5.18 -8.53
C ALA A 181 -3.02 4.81 -10.02
N ALA A 182 -2.45 3.63 -10.29
CA ALA A 182 -2.23 3.13 -11.64
C ALA A 182 -3.54 2.78 -12.36
N SER A 183 -4.53 2.21 -11.67
CA SER A 183 -5.79 1.76 -12.28
C SER A 183 -6.63 2.89 -12.89
N GLY A 184 -6.49 4.14 -12.39
CA GLY A 184 -7.18 5.31 -12.95
C GLY A 184 -8.70 5.24 -12.81
N PHE A 185 -9.22 4.75 -11.68
CA PHE A 185 -10.65 4.61 -11.42
C PHE A 185 -11.43 5.92 -11.67
N VAL A 186 -12.22 5.97 -12.75
CA VAL A 186 -12.94 7.17 -13.19
C VAL A 186 -13.92 7.75 -12.15
N SER A 187 -14.41 6.94 -11.20
CA SER A 187 -15.47 7.35 -10.28
C SER A 187 -15.02 7.95 -8.95
N PHE A 188 -13.74 7.84 -8.55
CA PHE A 188 -13.12 8.35 -7.29
C PHE A 188 -14.07 8.51 -6.07
N GLY A 189 -14.98 7.55 -5.90
CA GLY A 189 -16.02 7.62 -4.88
C GLY A 189 -15.60 6.93 -3.60
N TRP A 190 -16.58 6.66 -2.73
CA TRP A 190 -16.35 5.91 -1.49
C TRP A 190 -15.69 4.56 -1.69
N SER A 191 -15.87 3.90 -2.86
CA SER A 191 -15.17 2.66 -3.20
C SER A 191 -13.64 2.80 -3.16
N THR A 192 -13.09 3.92 -3.63
CA THR A 192 -11.64 4.17 -3.61
C THR A 192 -11.17 4.42 -2.19
N VAL A 193 -11.92 5.19 -1.40
CA VAL A 193 -11.65 5.41 0.02
C VAL A 193 -11.65 4.09 0.81
N ILE A 194 -12.61 3.20 0.54
CA ILE A 194 -12.70 1.87 1.16
C ILE A 194 -11.51 1.00 0.73
N GLY A 195 -11.10 1.08 -0.53
CA GLY A 195 -9.89 0.41 -1.03
C GLY A 195 -8.63 0.86 -0.27
N TYR A 196 -8.47 2.18 -0.05
CA TYR A 196 -7.37 2.70 0.78
C TYR A 196 -7.48 2.26 2.24
N ALA A 197 -8.69 2.25 2.81
CA ALA A 197 -8.90 1.73 4.16
C ALA A 197 -8.52 0.26 4.29
N ALA A 198 -8.77 -0.55 3.25
CA ALA A 198 -8.44 -1.96 3.24
C ALA A 198 -6.92 -2.20 3.28
N VAL A 199 -6.16 -1.47 2.47
CA VAL A 199 -4.69 -1.59 2.47
C VAL A 199 -4.08 -1.04 3.77
N GLN A 200 -4.69 0.00 4.37
CA GLN A 200 -4.29 0.48 5.70
C GLN A 200 -4.60 -0.56 6.79
N ALA A 201 -5.77 -1.19 6.77
CA ALA A 201 -6.12 -2.24 7.72
C ALA A 201 -5.14 -3.42 7.65
N ASN A 202 -4.74 -3.82 6.44
CA ASN A 202 -3.70 -4.83 6.26
C ASN A 202 -2.34 -4.38 6.83
N MET A 203 -1.94 -3.13 6.61
CA MET A 203 -0.72 -2.58 7.19
C MET A 203 -0.77 -2.57 8.72
N ILE A 204 -1.91 -2.19 9.29
CA ILE A 204 -2.17 -2.16 10.73
C ILE A 204 -1.98 -3.56 11.34
N VAL A 205 -2.65 -4.57 10.77
CA VAL A 205 -2.55 -5.95 11.26
C VAL A 205 -1.13 -6.47 11.10
N CYS A 206 -0.49 -6.23 9.95
CA CYS A 206 0.88 -6.64 9.68
C CYS A 206 1.87 -6.06 10.69
N LYS A 207 1.79 -4.77 11.01
CA LYS A 207 2.68 -4.13 12.00
C LYS A 207 2.43 -4.64 13.42
N ALA A 208 1.16 -4.93 13.76
CA ALA A 208 0.83 -5.55 15.05
C ALA A 208 1.42 -6.96 15.19
N ASP A 209 1.34 -7.77 14.13
CA ASP A 209 1.93 -9.12 14.08
C ASP A 209 3.47 -9.05 14.17
N ALA A 210 4.11 -8.14 13.41
CA ALA A 210 5.55 -7.91 13.47
C ALA A 210 6.03 -7.51 14.87
N ASN A 211 5.26 -6.68 15.58
CA ASN A 211 5.56 -6.29 16.95
C ASN A 211 5.37 -7.46 17.94
N ALA A 212 4.34 -8.28 17.76
CA ALA A 212 4.12 -9.47 18.58
C ALA A 212 5.27 -10.50 18.41
N ASP A 213 5.74 -10.70 17.18
CA ASP A 213 6.88 -11.56 16.87
C ASP A 213 8.19 -11.03 17.47
N TYR A 214 8.40 -9.71 17.45
CA TYR A 214 9.52 -9.06 18.12
C TYR A 214 9.52 -9.32 19.63
N GLU A 215 8.39 -9.07 20.29
CA GLU A 215 8.21 -9.30 21.73
C GLU A 215 8.40 -10.78 22.11
N ALA A 216 7.92 -11.70 21.27
CA ALA A 216 8.15 -13.13 21.47
C ALA A 216 9.63 -13.52 21.27
N CYS A 217 10.35 -12.84 20.37
CA CYS A 217 11.76 -13.09 20.10
C CYS A 217 12.65 -12.65 21.27
N ILE A 218 12.43 -11.46 21.84
CA ILE A 218 13.26 -10.93 22.94
C ILE A 218 13.02 -11.62 24.29
N ARG A 219 11.90 -12.32 24.45
CA ARG A 219 11.54 -13.07 25.68
C ARG A 219 12.03 -14.52 25.69
N LYS A 220 12.64 -15.00 24.59
CA LYS A 220 13.27 -16.32 24.48
C LYS A 220 14.73 -16.27 24.92
#